data_AF-A0A1V2UFH5-F1
#
_entry.id   AF-A0A1V2UFH5-F1
#
_cell.length_a   1.000
_cell.length_b   1.000
_cell.length_c   1.000
_cell.angle_alpha   90.00
_cell.angle_beta   90.00
_cell.angle_gamma   90.00
#
_symmetry.space_group_name_H-M   'P 1'
#
loop_
_entity.id
_entity.type
_entity.pdbx_description
1 polymer ?
#
loop_
_entity_poly.entity_id
_entity_poly.type
_entity_poly.pdbx_seq_one_letter_code
_entity_poly.pdbx_strand_id
1 'polypeptide(L)' 'MMNAEERVWERKEETLTKYRSFEKGLAVDTGYDTKKLAKVCEEEGTTLDKFTEYAQKRVGTFNK' A
#
# COMPACT_ATOMS: atom_id res chain seq x y z
N MET A 1 5.24 12.92 17.04
CA MET A 1 4.58 13.36 15.79
C MET A 1 4.55 12.17 14.86
N MET A 2 3.39 11.81 14.31
CA MET A 2 3.33 10.78 13.26
C MET A 2 4.06 11.29 12.01
N ASN A 3 4.89 10.44 11.40
CA ASN A 3 5.48 10.74 10.10
C ASN A 3 4.43 10.54 8.98
N ALA A 4 4.77 10.99 7.77
CA ALA A 4 3.85 10.89 6.63
C ALA A 4 3.52 9.43 6.29
N GLU A 5 4.49 8.52 6.42
CA GLU A 5 4.34 7.10 6.11
C GLU A 5 3.40 6.38 7.10
N GLU A 6 3.40 6.77 8.38
CA GLU A 6 2.44 6.29 9.38
C GLU A 6 1.01 6.68 9.02
N ARG A 7 0.78 7.91 8.56
CA ARG A 7 -0.56 8.36 8.15
C ARG A 7 -1.06 7.61 6.91
N VAL A 8 -0.19 7.40 5.92
CA VAL A 8 -0.51 6.53 4.77
C VAL A 8 -0.80 5.10 5.22
N TRP A 9 -0.08 4.58 6.22
CA TRP A 9 -0.29 3.24 6.75
C TRP A 9 -1.66 3.05 7.40
N GLU A 10 -2.19 4.08 8.07
CA GLU A 10 -3.56 4.06 8.62
C GLU A 10 -4.62 4.14 7.51
N ARG A 11 -4.34 4.89 6.44
CA ARG A 11 -5.25 5.08 5.30
C ARG A 11 -5.14 4.01 4.21
N LYS A 12 -4.17 3.09 4.30
CA LYS A 12 -3.91 2.10 3.25
C LYS A 12 -5.11 1.20 2.95
N GLU A 13 -5.98 0.94 3.92
CA GLU A 13 -7.18 0.12 3.72
C GLU A 13 -8.19 0.78 2.76
N GLU A 14 -8.20 2.11 2.67
CA GLU A 14 -9.03 2.86 1.69
C GLU A 14 -8.60 2.57 0.25
N THR A 15 -7.36 2.09 0.06
CA THR A 15 -6.78 1.80 -1.24
C THR A 15 -7.02 0.35 -1.68
N LEU A 16 -7.57 -0.50 -0.79
CA LEU A 16 -7.87 -1.90 -1.10
C LEU A 16 -8.84 -1.97 -2.28
N THR A 17 -8.49 -2.78 -3.27
CA THR A 17 -9.33 -3.07 -4.43
C THR A 17 -9.36 -4.56 -4.67
N LYS A 18 -10.57 -5.06 -4.98
CA LYS A 18 -10.79 -6.46 -5.33
C LYS A 18 -10.53 -6.60 -6.83
N TYR A 19 -9.56 -7.43 -7.20
CA TYR A 19 -9.30 -7.74 -8.60
C TYR A 19 -9.69 -9.19 -8.88
N ARG A 20 -10.43 -9.40 -9.97
CA ARG A 20 -10.67 -10.75 -10.49
C ARG A 20 -9.49 -11.12 -11.35
N SER A 21 -8.67 -12.06 -10.88
CA SER A 21 -7.59 -12.61 -11.70
C SER A 21 -8.11 -13.81 -12.48
N PHE A 22 -8.16 -13.69 -13.80
CA PHE A 22 -8.57 -14.78 -14.69
C PHE A 22 -7.46 -15.84 -14.86
N GLU A 23 -6.20 -15.46 -14.62
CA GLU A 23 -5.03 -16.35 -14.77
C GLU A 23 -4.96 -17.48 -13.73
N LYS A 24 -5.65 -17.34 -12.58
CA LYS A 24 -5.68 -18.37 -11.51
C LYS A 24 -7.05 -19.04 -11.34
N GLY A 25 -7.96 -18.90 -12.30
CA GLY A 25 -9.31 -19.45 -12.22
C GLY A 25 -10.23 -18.62 -11.34
N LEU A 26 -10.77 -17.53 -11.90
CA LEU A 26 -11.81 -16.66 -11.32
C LEU A 26 -11.64 -16.31 -9.82
N ALA A 27 -10.41 -16.26 -9.32
CA ALA A 27 -10.12 -15.95 -7.93
C ALA A 27 -10.27 -14.44 -7.72
N VAL A 28 -10.97 -14.05 -6.64
CA VAL A 28 -11.03 -12.66 -6.19
C VAL A 28 -9.84 -12.45 -5.27
N ASP A 29 -8.82 -11.77 -5.78
CA ASP A 29 -7.64 -11.38 -5.01
C ASP A 29 -7.85 -9.98 -4.44
N THR A 30 -7.29 -9.71 -3.26
CA THR A 30 -7.44 -8.42 -2.58
C THR A 30 -6.08 -7.77 -2.50
N GLY A 31 -5.87 -6.74 -3.32
CA GLY A 31 -4.61 -6.02 -3.40
C GLY A 31 -4.81 -4.53 -3.14
N TYR A 32 -3.72 -3.85 -2.77
CA TYR A 32 -3.73 -2.39 -2.74
C TYR A 32 -3.68 -1.84 -4.17
N ASP A 33 -4.63 -0.99 -4.55
CA ASP A 33 -4.57 -0.30 -5.82
C ASP A 33 -3.42 0.71 -5.80
N THR A 34 -2.40 0.47 -6.62
CA THR A 34 -1.19 1.28 -6.64
C THR A 34 -1.47 2.75 -6.97
N LYS A 35 -2.49 3.06 -7.79
CA LYS A 35 -2.83 4.44 -8.15
C LYS A 35 -3.50 5.17 -6.98
N LYS A 36 -4.41 4.50 -6.27
CA LYS A 36 -5.03 5.04 -5.06
C LYS A 36 -3.99 5.22 -3.95
N LEU A 37 -3.10 4.23 -3.77
CA LEU A 37 -2.04 4.30 -2.79
C LEU A 37 -1.04 5.43 -3.08
N ALA A 38 -0.67 5.63 -4.35
CA ALA A 38 0.16 6.77 -4.76
C ALA A 38 -0.50 8.11 -4.42
N LYS A 39 -1.80 8.24 -4.68
CA LYS A 39 -2.55 9.46 -4.35
C LYS A 39 -2.56 9.74 -2.84
N VAL A 40 -2.80 8.71 -2.01
CA VAL A 40 -2.75 8.85 -0.55
C VAL A 40 -1.34 9.24 -0.09
N CYS A 41 -0.29 8.69 -0.71
CA CYS A 41 1.08 9.10 -0.41
C CYS A 41 1.31 10.60 -0.70
N GLU A 42 0.86 11.09 -1.86
CA GLU A 42 0.98 12.51 -2.23
C GLU A 42 0.20 13.42 -1.29
N GLU A 43 -1.03 13.04 -0.89
CA GLU A 43 -1.86 13.80 0.06
C GLU A 43 -1.17 13.95 1.43
N GLU A 44 -0.48 12.91 1.90
CA GLU A 44 0.19 12.91 3.19
C GLU A 44 1.62 13.50 3.16
N GLY A 45 2.11 13.87 1.96
CA GLY A 45 3.42 14.48 1.74
C GLY A 45 4.57 13.46 1.66
N THR A 46 4.30 12.23 1.21
CA THR A 46 5.32 11.20 0.98
C THR A 46 5.23 10.65 -0.45
N THR A 47 6.08 9.67 -0.77
CA THR A 47 6.10 8.98 -2.07
C THR A 47 5.82 7.49 -1.87
N LEU A 48 5.31 6.85 -2.93
CA LEU A 48 5.03 5.41 -2.91
C LEU A 48 6.29 4.59 -2.56
N ASP A 49 7.46 5.02 -3.03
CA ASP A 49 8.76 4.38 -2.76
C ASP A 49 9.11 4.43 -1.26
N LYS A 50 9.06 5.62 -0.65
CA LYS A 50 9.28 5.81 0.79
C LYS A 50 8.28 5.03 1.63
N PHE A 51 7.01 5.06 1.24
CA PHE A 51 5.97 4.28 1.92
C PHE A 51 6.21 2.77 1.79
N THR A 52 6.66 2.31 0.62
CA THR A 52 6.96 0.88 0.38
C THR A 52 8.12 0.43 1.26
N GLU A 53 9.20 1.21 1.34
CA GLU A 53 10.33 0.91 2.23
C GLU A 53 9.88 0.89 3.70
N TYR A 54 9.06 1.86 4.10
CA TYR A 54 8.46 1.91 5.43
C TYR A 54 7.58 0.68 5.72
N ALA A 55 6.71 0.30 4.78
CA ALA A 55 5.82 -0.86 4.89
C ALA A 55 6.62 -2.16 5.04
N GLN A 56 7.67 -2.35 4.23
CA GLN A 56 8.55 -3.51 4.30
C GLN A 56 9.30 -3.59 5.65
N LYS A 57 9.80 -2.46 6.14
CA LYS A 57 10.42 -2.38 7.48
C LYS A 57 9.42 -2.70 8.60
N ARG A 58 8.19 -2.19 8.49
CA ARG A 58 7.13 -2.36 9.50
C ARG A 58 6.58 -3.78 9.56
N VAL A 59 6.43 -4.46 8.43
CA VAL A 59 5.95 -5.87 8.37
C VAL A 59 7.08 -6.86 8.70
N GLY A 60 8.31 -6.37 8.90
CA GLY A 60 9.46 -7.23 9.21
C GLY A 60 9.91 -8.09 8.03
N THR A 61 9.51 -7.73 6.81
CA THR A 61 9.89 -8.44 5.56
C THR A 61 11.16 -7.88 4.93
N PHE A 62 11.82 -6.91 5.57
CA PHE A 62 13.15 -6.43 5.21
C PHE A 62 14.18 -7.52 5.54
N ASN A 63 14.16 -8.63 4.80
CA ASN A 63 15.26 -9.57 4.75
C ASN A 63 16.39 -8.88 3.99
N LYS A 64 17.45 -8.59 4.75
CA LYS A 64 18.74 -8.10 4.25
C LYS A 64 19.41 -9.15 3.36
#